data_AF-A0A1J3DX33-F1
#
_entry.id   AF-A0A1J3DX33-F1
#
_cell.length_a   1.000
_cell.length_b   1.000
_cell.length_c   1.000
_cell.angle_alpha   90.00
_cell.angle_beta   90.00
_cell.angle_gamma   90.00
#
_symmetry.space_group_name_H-M   'P 1'
#
loop_
_entity.id
_entity.type
_entity.pdbx_description
1 polymer ?
#
loop_
_entity_poly.entity_id
_entity_poly.type
_entity_poly.pdbx_seq_one_letter_code
_entity_poly.pdbx_strand_id
1 'polypeptide(L)' 'MISGYGMHGDVESAIDLFDQMEESDVKPTGTTFLALLSACTHAGLVEQGKKLFLKMTHEYEVKPNLKHYSCLVDLFS' A
#
# COMPACT_ATOMS: atom_id res chain seq x y z
N MET A 1 -4.43 14.78 -5.07
CA MET A 1 -5.81 14.25 -5.16
C MET A 1 -5.72 12.73 -5.10
N ILE A 2 -5.54 12.16 -3.90
CA ILE A 2 -5.32 10.71 -3.68
C ILE A 2 -6.40 10.11 -2.74
N SER A 3 -7.30 10.92 -2.19
CA SER A 3 -8.30 10.46 -1.20
C SER A 3 -9.55 9.77 -1.79
N GLY A 4 -9.61 9.54 -3.10
CA GLY A 4 -10.80 8.96 -3.76
C GLY A 4 -10.76 7.45 -4.00
N TYR A 5 -9.59 6.83 -4.04
CA TYR A 5 -9.46 5.43 -4.50
C TYR A 5 -9.71 4.37 -3.42
N GLY A 6 -9.96 4.77 -2.17
CA GLY A 6 -10.27 3.83 -1.09
C GLY A 6 -11.68 3.22 -1.15
N MET A 7 -12.58 3.71 -2.02
CA MET A 7 -14.01 3.35 -1.94
C MET A 7 -14.45 2.18 -2.83
N HIS A 8 -13.59 1.65 -3.70
CA HIS A 8 -13.96 0.56 -4.62
C HIS A 8 -13.14 -0.72 -4.53
N GLY A 9 -12.21 -0.85 -3.57
CA GLY A 9 -11.45 -2.08 -3.42
C GLY A 9 -10.63 -2.44 -4.66
N ASP A 10 -10.33 -1.45 -5.50
CA ASP A 10 -9.59 -1.64 -6.74
C ASP A 10 -8.09 -1.67 -6.43
N VAL A 11 -7.68 -2.78 -5.84
CA VAL A 11 -6.28 -3.08 -5.57
C VAL A 11 -5.47 -3.10 -6.86
N GLU A 12 -6.05 -3.56 -7.97
CA GLU A 12 -5.38 -3.61 -9.27
C GLU A 12 -4.98 -2.20 -9.72
N SER A 13 -5.91 -1.23 -9.72
CA SER A 13 -5.58 0.17 -10.03
C SER A 13 -4.51 0.76 -9.09
N ALA A 14 -4.53 0.41 -7.80
CA ALA A 14 -3.54 0.91 -6.85
C ALA A 14 -2.14 0.32 -7.12
N ILE A 15 -2.06 -0.96 -7.48
CA ILE A 15 -0.82 -1.63 -7.86
C ILE A 15 -0.31 -1.08 -9.19
N ASP A 16 -1.16 -0.92 -10.20
CA ASP A 16 -0.77 -0.37 -11.50
C ASP A 16 -0.17 1.03 -11.36
N LEU A 17 -0.73 1.87 -10.47
CA LEU A 17 -0.18 3.18 -10.16
C LEU A 17 1.17 3.08 -9.43
N PHE A 18 1.33 2.10 -8.55
CA PHE A 18 2.60 1.85 -7.88
C PHE A 18 3.69 1.40 -8.86
N ASP A 19 3.36 0.47 -9.77
CA ASP A 19 4.26 -0.02 -10.81
C ASP A 19 4.68 1.13 -11.75
N GLN A 20 3.73 1.99 -12.15
CA GLN A 20 4.05 3.19 -12.93
C GLN A 20 4.96 4.17 -12.20
N MET A 21 4.84 4.30 -10.88
CA MET A 21 5.75 5.12 -10.07
C MET A 21 7.16 4.53 -10.09
N GLU A 22 7.30 3.22 -9.98
CA GLU A 22 8.60 2.54 -10.08
C GLU A 22 9.23 2.73 -11.46
N GLU A 23 8.46 2.54 -12.54
CA GLU A 23 8.94 2.74 -13.92
C GLU A 23 9.35 4.19 -14.22
N SER A 24 8.73 5.15 -13.54
CA SER A 24 9.01 6.57 -13.72
C SER A 24 10.11 7.12 -12.80
N ASP A 25 10.83 6.25 -12.06
CA ASP A 25 11.82 6.63 -11.03
C ASP A 25 11.24 7.55 -9.93
N VAL A 26 9.91 7.53 -9.74
CA VAL A 26 9.22 8.32 -8.72
C VAL A 26 9.18 7.51 -7.43
N LYS A 27 9.88 7.99 -6.39
CA LYS A 27 9.93 7.30 -5.10
C LYS A 27 8.56 7.23 -4.42
N PRO A 28 8.05 6.02 -4.12
CA PRO A 28 6.88 5.82 -3.29
C PRO A 28 7.10 6.39 -1.88
N THR A 29 6.04 6.91 -1.28
CA THR A 29 6.07 7.54 0.04
C THR A 29 5.22 6.77 1.05
N GLY A 30 5.30 7.10 2.34
CA GLY A 30 4.43 6.50 3.36
C GLY A 30 2.93 6.63 3.03
N THR A 31 2.48 7.74 2.44
CA THR A 31 1.07 7.84 2.01
C THR A 31 0.73 6.91 0.86
N THR A 32 1.69 6.60 -0.01
CA THR A 32 1.54 5.65 -1.12
C THR A 32 1.35 4.24 -0.57
N PHE A 33 2.24 3.81 0.34
CA PHE A 33 2.12 2.52 1.00
C PHE A 33 0.87 2.39 1.86
N LEU A 34 0.45 3.45 2.55
CA LEU A 34 -0.79 3.43 3.30
C LEU A 34 -2.01 3.18 2.40
N ALA A 35 -2.06 3.81 1.22
CA ALA A 35 -3.14 3.59 0.26
C ALA A 35 -3.14 2.14 -0.27
N LEU A 36 -1.97 1.61 -0.62
CA LEU A 36 -1.81 0.23 -1.08
C LEU A 36 -2.20 -0.80 -0.01
N LEU A 37 -1.75 -0.60 1.23
CA LEU A 37 -2.09 -1.47 2.35
C LEU A 37 -3.59 -1.43 2.65
N SER A 38 -4.20 -0.23 2.66
CA SER A 38 -5.64 -0.08 2.88
C SER A 38 -6.45 -0.78 1.79
N ALA A 39 -6.01 -0.70 0.52
CA ALA A 39 -6.65 -1.40 -0.58
C ALA A 39 -6.52 -2.93 -0.39
N CYS A 40 -5.33 -3.43 -0.04
CA CYS A 40 -5.11 -4.85 0.25
C CYS A 40 -5.99 -5.35 1.41
N THR A 41 -6.14 -4.55 2.48
CA THR A 41 -7.04 -4.85 3.61
C THR A 41 -8.48 -5.02 3.14
N HIS A 42 -8.99 -4.12 2.30
CA HIS A 42 -10.36 -4.21 1.79
C HIS A 42 -10.58 -5.37 0.81
N ALA A 43 -9.57 -5.73 0.03
CA ALA A 43 -9.62 -6.85 -0.90
C ALA A 43 -9.29 -8.22 -0.27
N GLY A 44 -8.89 -8.27 1.00
CA GLY A 44 -8.46 -9.50 1.67
C GLY A 44 -7.15 -10.10 1.13
N LEU A 45 -6.31 -9.28 0.49
CA LEU A 45 -5.08 -9.72 -0.18
C LEU A 45 -3.89 -9.74 0.79
N VAL A 46 -3.91 -10.69 1.71
CA VAL A 46 -2.96 -10.80 2.83
C VAL A 46 -1.50 -10.86 2.39
N GLU A 47 -1.19 -11.75 1.45
CA GLU A 47 0.19 -11.95 0.98
C GLU A 47 0.74 -10.74 0.24
N GLN A 48 -0.11 -10.01 -0.47
CA GLN A 48 0.28 -8.80 -1.19
C GLN A 48 0.51 -7.64 -0.22
N GLY A 49 -0.36 -7.45 0.77
CA GLY A 49 -0.17 -6.46 1.82
C GLY A 49 1.13 -6.67 2.61
N LYS A 50 1.47 -7.93 2.93
CA LYS A 50 2.78 -8.27 3.55
C LYS A 50 3.96 -7.86 2.67
N LYS A 51 3.94 -8.24 1.39
CA LYS A 51 5.01 -7.91 0.44
C LYS A 51 5.22 -6.40 0.35
N LEU A 52 4.13 -5.64 0.22
CA LEU A 52 4.17 -4.18 0.17
C LEU A 52 4.73 -3.56 1.45
N PHE A 53 4.36 -4.09 2.61
CA PHE A 53 4.90 -3.62 3.88
C PHE A 53 6.40 -3.91 4.02
N LEU A 54 6.86 -5.09 3.60
CA LEU A 54 8.29 -5.41 3.59
C LEU A 54 9.05 -4.53 2.59
N LYS A 55 8.50 -4.31 1.40
CA LYS A 55 9.07 -3.43 0.38
C LYS A 55 9.23 -2.01 0.93
N MET A 56 8.20 -1.50 1.60
CA MET A 56 8.21 -0.21 2.29
C MET A 56 9.39 -0.05 3.25
N THR A 57 9.64 -1.05 4.11
CA THR A 57 10.67 -0.95 5.15
C THR A 57 12.08 -1.28 4.67
N HIS A 58 12.23 -2.27 3.79
CA HIS A 58 13.52 -2.80 3.38
C HIS A 58 14.07 -2.17 2.09
N GLU A 59 13.21 -1.83 1.13
CA GLU A 59 13.65 -1.33 -0.18
C GLU A 59 13.56 0.19 -0.27
N TYR A 60 12.49 0.79 0.26
CA TYR A 60 12.31 2.25 0.22
C TYR A 60 12.66 2.97 1.52
N GLU A 61 13.07 2.23 2.56
CA GLU A 61 13.43 2.76 3.88
C GLU A 61 12.37 3.69 4.50
N VAL A 62 11.11 3.51 4.12
CA VAL A 62 10.00 4.31 4.61
C VAL A 62 9.57 3.79 5.97
N LYS A 63 9.69 4.63 7.00
CA LYS A 63 9.28 4.25 8.35
C LYS A 63 7.76 4.10 8.45
N PRO A 64 7.25 2.93 8.85
CA PRO A 64 5.83 2.74 9.10
C PRO A 64 5.39 3.54 10.32
N ASN A 65 4.14 4.00 10.27
CA ASN A 65 3.46 4.69 11.36
C ASN A 65 2.23 3.89 11.81
N LEU A 66 1.55 4.37 12.85
CA LEU A 66 0.39 3.69 13.44
C LEU A 66 -0.65 3.26 12.40
N LYS A 67 -0.93 4.09 11.37
CA LYS A 67 -1.92 3.78 10.34
C LYS A 67 -1.53 2.57 9.48
N HIS A 68 -0.24 2.41 9.18
CA HIS A 68 0.26 1.27 8.41
C HIS A 68 0.11 -0.03 9.22
N TYR A 69 0.39 0.02 10.52
CA TYR A 69 0.21 -1.11 11.41
C TYR A 69 -1.28 -1.46 11.60
N SER A 70 -2.16 -0.46 11.71
CA SER A 70 -3.60 -0.69 11.75
C SER A 70 -4.08 -1.45 10.50
N CYS A 71 -3.69 -1.02 9.29
CA CYS A 71 -4.05 -1.75 8.07
C CYS A 71 -3.55 -3.21 8.08
N LEU A 72 -2.35 -3.48 8.60
CA LEU A 72 -1.85 -4.86 8.71
C LEU A 72 -2.67 -5.69 9.70
N VAL A 73 -2.99 -5.14 10.88
CA VAL A 73 -3.81 -5.86 11.87
C VAL A 73 -5.20 -6.16 11.31
N ASP A 74 -5.81 -5.18 10.65
CA ASP A 74 -7.11 -5.33 10.00
C ASP A 74 -7.05 -6.35 8.84
N LEU A 75 -5.93 -6.43 8.14
CA LEU A 75 -5.70 -7.41 7.06
C LEU A 75 -5.60 -8.85 7.56
N PHE A 76 -5.20 -9.07 8.82
CA PHE A 76 -5.12 -10.39 9.44
C PHE A 76 -6.38 -10.80 10.19
N SER A 77 -7.36 -9.90 10.31
CA SER A 77 -8.58 -10.07 11.11
C SER A 77 -9.69 -10.80 10.37
#